data_AF-A0A220VBU0-F1
#
_entry.id   AF-A0A220VBU0-F1
#
_cell.length_a   1.000
_cell.length_b   1.000
_cell.length_c   1.000
_cell.angle_alpha   90.00
_cell.angle_beta   90.00
_cell.angle_gamma   90.00
#
_symmetry.space_group_name_H-M   'P 1'
#
loop_
_entity.id
_entity.type
_entity.pdbx_description
1 polymer ?
#
loop_
_entity_poly.entity_id
_entity_poly.type
_entity_poly.pdbx_seq_one_letter_code
_entity_poly.pdbx_strand_id
1 'polypeptide(L)'
;MKIRNISNLDDVVKKINFVRAGGFPNYFGPQRFGIDNANIQNALKLNERRVSKNLKSIYLSAIRSYFFNEILSERIHRNIHRTELDGDFCLKAKDFEDNQFMLDYVQGTQDKSFFLTGSLLGDNRPEKINDIGLLENEIISKNRDLFNIIKCNRMQLSQRLLIIKPMNLSYYIDLDSICIKFDLPSGAYATSLMRELFKEI
;
A
#
# COMPACT_ATOMS: atom_id res chain seq x y z
N MET A 1 -8.88 15.28 12.22
CA MET A 1 -8.59 14.40 13.36
C MET A 1 -7.87 15.19 14.46
N LYS A 2 -8.24 15.05 15.73
CA LYS A 2 -7.57 15.71 16.88
C LYS A 2 -6.77 14.66 17.66
N ILE A 3 -5.48 14.92 17.89
CA ILE A 3 -4.59 14.07 18.70
C ILE A 3 -4.11 14.88 19.90
N ARG A 4 -4.09 14.25 21.07
CA ARG A 4 -3.60 14.79 22.33
C ARG A 4 -2.37 14.01 22.80
N ASN A 5 -1.67 14.52 23.82
CA ASN A 5 -0.54 13.85 24.47
C ASN A 5 0.63 13.54 23.52
N ILE A 6 1.00 14.53 22.69
CA ILE A 6 2.09 14.36 21.73
C ILE A 6 3.42 14.64 22.43
N SER A 7 4.27 13.62 22.52
CA SER A 7 5.57 13.70 23.19
C SER A 7 6.54 14.66 22.50
N ASN A 8 6.51 14.73 21.17
CA ASN A 8 7.38 15.58 20.37
C ASN A 8 6.62 16.24 19.21
N LEU A 9 6.09 17.43 19.45
CA LEU A 9 5.28 18.15 18.46
C LEU A 9 6.11 18.61 17.25
N ASP A 10 7.36 19.01 17.47
CA ASP A 10 8.25 19.47 16.40
C ASP A 10 8.57 18.36 15.40
N ASP A 11 8.79 17.14 15.88
CA ASP A 11 8.98 15.96 15.04
C ASP A 11 7.72 15.66 14.20
N VAL A 12 6.53 15.71 14.83
CA VAL A 12 5.26 15.54 14.10
C VAL A 12 5.09 16.61 13.02
N VAL A 13 5.40 17.88 13.30
CA VAL A 13 5.35 18.97 12.32
C VAL A 13 6.32 18.73 11.17
N LYS A 14 7.56 18.30 11.45
CA LYS A 14 8.55 17.93 10.41
C LYS A 14 8.01 16.81 9.53
N LYS A 15 7.44 15.75 10.12
CA LYS A 15 6.82 14.63 9.38
C LYS A 15 5.63 15.07 8.54
N ILE A 16 4.77 15.96 9.04
CA ILE A 16 3.67 16.54 8.27
C ILE A 16 4.21 17.25 7.03
N ASN A 17 5.27 18.06 7.17
CA ASN A 17 5.85 18.78 6.03
C ASN A 17 6.50 17.81 5.02
N PHE A 18 7.19 16.77 5.49
CA PHE A 18 7.75 15.73 4.64
C PHE A 18 6.66 14.99 3.85
N VAL A 19 5.60 14.56 4.53
CA VAL A 19 4.46 13.87 3.90
C VAL A 19 3.71 14.80 2.94
N ARG A 20 3.57 16.08 3.28
CA ARG A 20 2.95 17.07 2.37
C ARG A 20 3.75 17.23 1.08
N ALA A 21 5.07 17.21 1.15
CA ALA A 21 5.92 17.33 -0.02
C ALA A 21 5.91 16.04 -0.87
N GLY A 22 6.22 14.90 -0.24
CA GLY A 22 6.58 13.65 -0.91
C GLY A 22 5.58 12.50 -0.78
N GLY A 23 4.48 12.68 -0.04
CA GLY A 23 3.53 11.60 0.27
C GLY A 23 4.08 10.58 1.28
N PHE A 24 3.31 9.51 1.49
CA PHE A 24 3.62 8.46 2.46
C PHE A 24 3.38 7.05 1.87
N PRO A 25 4.03 6.00 2.42
CA PRO A 25 3.80 4.61 2.02
C PRO A 25 2.33 4.20 2.08
N ASN A 26 1.79 3.69 0.97
CA ASN A 26 0.37 3.41 0.79
C ASN A 26 -0.06 2.02 1.30
N TYR A 27 0.42 1.67 2.50
CA TYR A 27 0.10 0.40 3.17
C TYR A 27 -1.40 0.18 3.32
N PHE A 28 -1.82 -1.07 3.23
CA PHE A 28 -3.11 -1.51 3.77
C PHE A 28 -3.03 -1.50 5.30
N GLY A 29 -3.96 -0.77 5.94
CA GLY A 29 -4.04 -0.69 7.40
C GLY A 29 -4.52 -2.00 8.06
N PRO A 30 -4.30 -2.16 9.37
CA PRO A 30 -4.60 -3.39 10.13
C PRO A 30 -6.05 -3.87 9.98
N GLN A 31 -7.00 -2.94 9.85
CA GLN A 31 -8.41 -3.24 9.63
C GLN A 31 -8.67 -4.11 8.38
N ARG A 32 -7.77 -4.09 7.37
CA ARG A 32 -7.88 -4.92 6.17
C ARG A 32 -7.71 -6.41 6.47
N PHE A 33 -6.94 -6.74 7.50
CA PHE A 33 -6.57 -8.10 7.86
C PHE A 33 -7.50 -8.72 8.92
N GLY A 34 -8.48 -7.95 9.42
CA GLY A 34 -9.35 -8.37 10.51
C GLY A 34 -8.64 -8.33 11.86
N ILE A 35 -9.40 -8.56 12.94
CA ILE A 35 -8.84 -8.65 14.30
C ILE A 35 -7.82 -9.81 14.31
N ASP A 36 -6.62 -9.56 14.84
CA ASP A 36 -5.54 -10.54 14.94
C ASP A 36 -5.22 -11.30 13.65
N ASN A 37 -5.28 -10.61 12.51
CA ASN A 37 -5.07 -11.18 11.17
C ASN A 37 -6.05 -12.31 10.80
N ALA A 38 -7.23 -12.35 11.43
CA ALA A 38 -8.23 -13.39 11.21
C ALA A 38 -8.61 -13.55 9.73
N ASN A 39 -8.59 -12.50 8.91
CA ASN A 39 -8.93 -12.64 7.49
C ASN A 39 -7.90 -13.48 6.73
N ILE A 40 -6.60 -13.34 7.05
CA ILE A 40 -5.53 -14.16 6.44
C ILE A 40 -5.65 -15.61 6.93
N GLN A 41 -5.81 -15.81 8.23
CA GLN A 41 -5.96 -17.14 8.83
C GLN A 41 -7.19 -17.87 8.28
N ASN A 42 -8.31 -17.17 8.10
CA ASN A 42 -9.52 -17.74 7.52
C ASN A 42 -9.39 -17.99 6.01
N ALA A 43 -8.55 -17.24 5.31
CA ALA A 43 -8.27 -17.46 3.90
C ALA A 43 -7.57 -18.81 3.66
N LEU A 44 -6.66 -19.20 4.56
CA LEU A 44 -5.99 -20.51 4.54
C LEU A 44 -6.98 -21.69 4.60
N LYS A 45 -8.13 -21.48 5.26
CA LYS A 45 -9.19 -22.49 5.45
C LYS A 45 -10.23 -22.50 4.34
N LEU A 46 -10.05 -21.76 3.26
CA LEU A 46 -11.04 -21.66 2.16
C LEU A 46 -11.30 -23.00 1.45
N ASN A 47 -10.34 -23.93 1.50
CA ASN A 47 -10.50 -25.27 0.92
C ASN A 47 -11.22 -26.25 1.86
N GLU A 48 -11.30 -25.94 3.15
CA GLU A 48 -11.87 -26.82 4.18
C GLU A 48 -13.36 -26.56 4.41
N ARG A 49 -13.84 -25.36 4.05
CA ARG A 49 -15.24 -24.97 4.26
C ARG A 49 -15.76 -24.05 3.18
N ARG A 50 -17.05 -24.20 2.89
CA ARG A 50 -17.77 -23.28 2.01
C ARG A 50 -18.08 -21.99 2.76
N VAL A 51 -17.76 -20.86 2.14
CA VAL A 51 -18.11 -19.52 2.64
C VAL A 51 -18.92 -18.77 1.59
N SER A 52 -19.59 -17.69 1.98
CA SER A 52 -20.30 -16.82 1.04
C SER A 52 -19.31 -16.14 0.07
N LYS A 53 -19.78 -15.77 -1.12
CA LYS A 53 -18.95 -15.08 -2.12
C LYS A 53 -18.35 -13.77 -1.57
N ASN A 54 -19.12 -13.02 -0.80
CA ASN A 54 -18.67 -11.76 -0.20
C ASN A 54 -17.54 -11.99 0.79
N LEU A 55 -17.69 -12.97 1.68
CA LEU A 55 -16.67 -13.28 2.68
C LEU A 55 -15.40 -13.84 2.03
N LYS A 56 -15.55 -14.67 1.00
CA LYS A 56 -14.43 -15.14 0.17
C LYS A 56 -13.66 -13.98 -0.44
N SER A 57 -14.36 -12.98 -1.00
CA SER A 57 -13.74 -11.79 -1.58
C SER A 57 -12.94 -10.99 -0.54
N ILE A 58 -13.46 -10.86 0.69
CA ILE A 58 -12.76 -10.21 1.81
C ILE A 58 -11.45 -10.93 2.13
N TYR A 59 -11.48 -12.26 2.25
CA TYR A 59 -10.29 -13.08 2.53
C TYR A 59 -9.25 -13.01 1.43
N LEU A 60 -9.66 -13.11 0.16
CA LEU A 60 -8.75 -12.99 -0.99
C LEU A 60 -8.16 -11.58 -1.11
N SER A 61 -8.95 -10.55 -0.77
CA SER A 61 -8.47 -9.17 -0.69
C SER A 61 -7.41 -8.98 0.40
N ALA A 62 -7.58 -9.63 1.56
CA ALA A 62 -6.60 -9.61 2.64
C ALA A 62 -5.26 -10.24 2.22
N ILE A 63 -5.27 -11.37 1.51
CA ILE A 63 -4.03 -11.99 1.00
C ILE A 63 -3.30 -11.08 0.01
N ARG A 64 -4.00 -10.50 -0.97
CA ARG A 64 -3.35 -9.57 -1.92
C ARG A 64 -2.79 -8.33 -1.22
N SER A 65 -3.51 -7.84 -0.22
CA SER A 65 -3.08 -6.71 0.61
C SER A 65 -1.82 -7.05 1.42
N TYR A 66 -1.70 -8.29 1.89
CA TYR A 66 -0.53 -8.78 2.60
C TYR A 66 0.70 -8.76 1.68
N PHE A 67 0.61 -9.39 0.51
CA PHE A 67 1.73 -9.39 -0.44
C PHE A 67 2.14 -7.99 -0.88
N PHE A 68 1.18 -7.09 -1.12
CA PHE A 68 1.49 -5.69 -1.43
C PHE A 68 2.26 -5.01 -0.28
N ASN A 69 1.81 -5.20 0.97
CA ASN A 69 2.50 -4.64 2.14
C ASN A 69 3.91 -5.22 2.29
N GLU A 70 4.12 -6.51 2.02
CA GLU A 70 5.45 -7.14 2.04
C GLU A 70 6.35 -6.54 0.95
N ILE A 71 5.85 -6.40 -0.29
CA ILE A 71 6.60 -5.79 -1.41
C ILE A 71 7.00 -4.35 -1.08
N LEU A 72 6.05 -3.55 -0.59
CA LEU A 72 6.32 -2.16 -0.19
C LEU A 72 7.32 -2.10 0.96
N SER A 73 7.22 -2.98 1.95
CA SER A 73 8.16 -3.03 3.08
C SER A 73 9.57 -3.41 2.63
N GLU A 74 9.71 -4.39 1.76
CA GLU A 74 11.01 -4.79 1.21
C GLU A 74 11.65 -3.66 0.41
N ARG A 75 10.85 -2.97 -0.42
CA ARG A 75 11.32 -1.78 -1.13
C ARG A 75 11.75 -0.65 -0.20
N ILE A 76 11.04 -0.42 0.91
CA ILE A 76 11.44 0.58 1.91
C ILE A 76 12.72 0.15 2.61
N HIS A 77 12.81 -1.11 3.03
CA HIS A 77 13.99 -1.67 3.70
C HIS A 77 15.26 -1.51 2.83
N ARG A 78 15.14 -1.74 1.52
CA ARG A 78 16.22 -1.54 0.54
C ARG A 78 16.41 -0.08 0.09
N ASN A 79 15.61 0.87 0.59
CA ASN A 79 15.60 2.27 0.16
C ASN A 79 15.31 2.50 -1.33
N ILE A 80 14.53 1.61 -1.97
CA ILE A 80 14.17 1.65 -3.40
C ILE A 80 12.67 1.87 -3.65
N HIS A 81 11.88 2.19 -2.63
CA HIS A 81 10.43 2.40 -2.76
C HIS A 81 10.01 3.60 -3.63
N ARG A 82 10.96 4.46 -4.00
CA ARG A 82 10.80 5.59 -4.93
C ARG A 82 11.63 5.44 -6.20
N THR A 83 12.28 4.30 -6.37
CA THR A 83 13.14 3.99 -7.51
C THR A 83 12.41 2.99 -8.39
N GLU A 84 12.34 3.28 -9.68
CA GLU A 84 11.82 2.35 -10.68
C GLU A 84 12.78 1.15 -10.79
N LEU A 85 12.24 -0.06 -10.74
CA LEU A 85 12.96 -1.30 -11.01
C LEU A 85 12.61 -1.81 -12.40
N ASP A 86 13.50 -2.56 -13.04
CA ASP A 86 13.14 -3.21 -14.30
C ASP A 86 11.90 -4.11 -14.12
N GLY A 87 10.92 -3.92 -15.01
CA GLY A 87 9.63 -4.58 -14.99
C GLY A 87 8.56 -3.92 -14.13
N ASP A 88 8.85 -2.77 -13.51
CA ASP A 88 7.85 -2.01 -12.78
C ASP A 88 6.71 -1.53 -13.67
N PHE A 89 5.56 -1.34 -13.02
CA PHE A 89 4.42 -0.69 -13.63
C PHE A 89 4.24 0.70 -13.03
N CYS A 90 4.01 1.67 -13.90
CA CYS A 90 3.70 3.04 -13.52
C CYS A 90 2.25 3.36 -13.89
N LEU A 91 1.62 4.26 -13.13
CA LEU A 91 0.36 4.87 -13.52
C LEU A 91 0.60 6.32 -13.91
N LYS A 92 -0.05 6.77 -14.97
CA LYS A 92 -0.05 8.18 -15.36
C LYS A 92 -1.25 8.88 -14.73
N ALA A 93 -1.03 10.01 -14.08
CA ALA A 93 -2.14 10.85 -13.65
C ALA A 93 -2.82 11.45 -14.89
N LYS A 94 -4.14 11.35 -14.97
CA LYS A 94 -4.93 12.03 -16.00
C LYS A 94 -4.94 13.54 -15.74
N ASP A 95 -5.10 13.91 -14.47
CA ASP A 95 -4.96 15.25 -13.91
C ASP A 95 -4.37 15.13 -12.49
N PHE A 96 -3.34 15.92 -12.16
CA PHE A 96 -2.60 15.82 -10.89
C PHE A 96 -3.47 16.10 -9.64
N GLU A 97 -4.55 16.84 -9.80
CA GLU A 97 -5.39 17.30 -8.69
C GLU A 97 -6.43 16.25 -8.24
N ASP A 98 -6.85 15.35 -9.13
CA ASP A 98 -8.01 14.48 -8.87
C ASP A 98 -7.65 13.04 -8.49
N ASN A 99 -6.36 12.69 -8.39
CA ASN A 99 -5.91 11.31 -8.12
C ASN A 99 -6.59 10.26 -9.04
N GLN A 100 -7.04 10.68 -10.23
CA GLN A 100 -7.58 9.78 -11.25
C GLN A 100 -6.41 9.27 -12.08
N PHE A 101 -5.92 8.10 -11.67
CA PHE A 101 -4.79 7.43 -12.30
C PHE A 101 -5.29 6.50 -13.41
N MET A 102 -4.75 6.64 -14.61
CA MET A 102 -4.93 5.69 -15.69
C MET A 102 -3.74 4.73 -15.77
N LEU A 103 -4.01 3.49 -16.15
CA LEU A 103 -3.02 2.46 -16.44
C LEU A 103 -2.38 2.74 -17.80
N ASP A 104 -1.45 3.70 -17.85
CA ASP A 104 -0.52 3.83 -18.96
C ASP A 104 0.81 3.19 -18.53
N TYR A 105 1.05 1.98 -19.03
CA TYR A 105 2.30 1.27 -18.80
C TYR A 105 3.44 1.99 -19.50
N VAL A 106 4.34 2.61 -18.73
CA VAL A 106 5.56 3.23 -19.25
C VAL A 106 6.74 2.77 -18.42
N GLN A 107 7.74 2.18 -19.07
CA GLN A 107 9.05 1.88 -18.50
C GLN A 107 9.99 3.08 -18.77
N GLY A 108 10.78 3.47 -17.78
CA GLY A 108 11.94 4.36 -17.92
C GLY A 108 11.59 5.83 -18.16
N THR A 109 10.68 6.39 -17.36
CA THR A 109 10.25 7.78 -17.55
C THR A 109 10.75 8.72 -16.45
N GLN A 110 11.39 9.82 -16.85
CA GLN A 110 11.75 10.95 -15.98
C GLN A 110 10.55 11.90 -15.77
N ASP A 111 9.41 11.62 -16.40
CA ASP A 111 8.22 12.43 -16.28
C ASP A 111 7.58 12.22 -14.90
N LYS A 112 7.50 13.31 -14.14
CA LYS A 112 6.89 13.36 -12.81
C LYS A 112 5.39 13.03 -12.82
N SER A 113 4.75 12.99 -14.00
CA SER A 113 3.35 12.58 -14.17
C SER A 113 3.09 11.08 -13.93
N PHE A 114 4.16 10.29 -13.79
CA PHE A 114 4.09 8.86 -13.51
C PHE A 114 4.31 8.55 -12.03
N PHE A 115 3.54 7.59 -11.55
CA PHE A 115 3.55 7.15 -10.16
C PHE A 115 3.84 5.65 -10.09
N LEU A 116 4.86 5.29 -9.31
CA LEU A 116 5.26 3.89 -9.12
C LEU A 116 4.15 3.09 -8.42
N THR A 117 3.94 1.88 -8.92
CA THR A 117 3.02 0.91 -8.33
C THR A 117 3.72 -0.33 -7.81
N GLY A 118 3.01 -1.04 -6.92
CA GLY A 118 3.34 -2.38 -6.50
C GLY A 118 2.19 -3.32 -6.84
N SER A 119 2.57 -4.56 -7.15
CA SER A 119 1.64 -5.60 -7.52
C SER A 119 0.71 -5.99 -6.38
N LEU A 120 -0.58 -6.00 -6.66
CA LEU A 120 -1.55 -6.87 -6.02
C LEU A 120 -1.51 -8.19 -6.77
N LEU A 121 -0.70 -9.13 -6.25
CA LEU A 121 -0.36 -10.38 -6.93
C LEU A 121 -1.59 -11.13 -7.46
N GLY A 122 -1.41 -11.73 -8.64
CA GLY A 122 -2.41 -12.52 -9.34
C GLY A 122 -1.80 -13.76 -9.99
N ASP A 123 -2.68 -14.67 -10.42
CA ASP A 123 -2.38 -15.93 -11.08
C ASP A 123 -1.81 -15.72 -12.50
N ASN A 124 -2.30 -14.71 -13.21
CA ASN A 124 -1.84 -14.33 -14.55
C ASN A 124 -0.52 -13.54 -14.55
N ARG A 125 0.21 -13.51 -13.44
CA ARG A 125 1.52 -12.86 -13.36
C ARG A 125 2.52 -13.66 -14.21
N PRO A 126 3.23 -13.04 -15.16
CA PRO A 126 4.29 -13.73 -15.89
C PRO A 126 5.43 -14.12 -14.94
N GLU A 127 6.10 -15.23 -15.21
CA GLU A 127 7.37 -15.52 -14.55
C GLU A 127 8.40 -14.49 -15.03
N LYS A 128 8.68 -13.53 -14.15
CA LYS A 128 9.62 -12.44 -14.41
C LYS A 128 10.97 -12.78 -13.78
N ILE A 129 12.04 -12.62 -14.56
CA ILE A 129 13.44 -12.70 -14.13
C ILE A 129 14.11 -11.32 -13.98
N ASN A 130 13.34 -10.25 -14.19
CA ASN A 130 13.78 -8.88 -13.94
C ASN A 130 13.72 -8.51 -12.45
N ASP A 131 14.23 -7.33 -12.12
CA ASP A 131 14.42 -6.86 -10.74
C ASP A 131 13.16 -6.97 -9.89
N ILE A 132 12.00 -6.49 -10.37
CA ILE A 132 10.75 -6.62 -9.60
C ILE A 132 10.28 -8.07 -9.51
N GLY A 133 10.48 -8.86 -10.57
CA GLY A 133 10.17 -10.29 -10.58
C GLY A 133 10.92 -11.06 -9.51
N LEU A 134 12.22 -10.77 -9.36
CA LEU A 134 13.08 -11.37 -8.33
C LEU A 134 12.63 -10.99 -6.92
N LEU A 135 12.32 -9.71 -6.68
CA LEU A 135 11.81 -9.25 -5.38
C LEU A 135 10.47 -9.93 -5.03
N GLU A 136 9.53 -9.98 -5.98
CA GLU A 136 8.24 -10.65 -5.78
C GLU A 136 8.41 -12.15 -5.53
N ASN A 137 9.28 -12.82 -6.30
CA ASN A 137 9.56 -14.25 -6.14
C ASN A 137 10.14 -14.56 -4.76
N GLU A 138 11.01 -13.71 -4.23
CA GLU A 138 11.55 -13.86 -2.88
C GLU A 138 10.43 -13.85 -1.83
N ILE A 139 9.52 -12.87 -1.91
CA ILE A 139 8.39 -12.72 -0.97
C ILE A 139 7.40 -13.89 -1.11
N ILE A 140 7.08 -14.30 -2.35
CA ILE A 140 6.23 -15.44 -2.64
C ILE A 140 6.85 -16.73 -2.08
N SER A 141 8.16 -16.91 -2.20
CA SER A 141 8.85 -18.11 -1.75
C SER A 141 8.75 -18.32 -0.23
N LYS A 142 8.67 -17.23 0.55
CA LYS A 142 8.46 -17.22 2.00
C LYS A 142 7.00 -17.49 2.40
N ASN A 143 6.05 -17.34 1.47
CA ASN A 143 4.61 -17.35 1.73
C ASN A 143 3.82 -18.19 0.70
N ARG A 144 4.36 -19.35 0.30
CA ARG A 144 3.83 -20.15 -0.82
C ARG A 144 2.37 -20.54 -0.65
N ASP A 145 1.94 -20.90 0.55
CA ASP A 145 0.56 -21.31 0.82
C ASP A 145 -0.44 -20.18 0.56
N LEU A 146 -0.08 -18.96 0.94
CA LEU A 146 -0.89 -17.78 0.65
C LEU A 146 -0.96 -17.49 -0.85
N PHE A 147 0.15 -17.64 -1.56
CA PHE A 147 0.16 -17.43 -3.01
C PHE A 147 -0.60 -18.53 -3.76
N ASN A 148 -0.57 -19.78 -3.29
CA ASN A 148 -1.38 -20.86 -3.85
C ASN A 148 -2.88 -20.54 -3.79
N ILE A 149 -3.35 -19.87 -2.75
CA ILE A 149 -4.75 -19.43 -2.66
C ILE A 149 -5.08 -18.40 -3.75
N ILE A 150 -4.18 -17.47 -4.05
CA ILE A 150 -4.33 -16.52 -5.17
C ILE A 150 -4.49 -17.30 -6.48
N LYS A 151 -3.62 -18.29 -6.74
CA LYS A 151 -3.65 -19.13 -7.95
C LYS A 151 -4.93 -19.96 -8.08
N CYS A 152 -5.29 -20.71 -7.04
CA CYS A 152 -6.51 -21.55 -7.04
C CYS A 152 -7.79 -20.74 -7.27
N ASN A 153 -7.77 -19.45 -6.93
CA ASN A 153 -8.89 -18.53 -7.12
C ASN A 153 -8.77 -17.65 -8.37
N ARG A 154 -7.77 -17.87 -9.23
CA ARG A 154 -7.55 -17.19 -10.52
C ARG A 154 -7.60 -15.67 -10.41
N MET A 155 -7.08 -15.16 -9.30
CA MET A 155 -7.06 -13.72 -9.04
C MET A 155 -6.25 -13.01 -10.12
N GLN A 156 -6.76 -11.90 -10.63
CA GLN A 156 -6.05 -11.12 -11.65
C GLN A 156 -5.04 -10.18 -11.00
N LEU A 157 -3.86 -10.08 -11.61
CA LEU A 157 -2.82 -9.12 -11.30
C LEU A 157 -3.42 -7.72 -11.44
N SER A 158 -3.17 -6.89 -10.45
CA SER A 158 -3.58 -5.49 -10.45
C SER A 158 -2.48 -4.66 -9.81
N GLN A 159 -2.56 -3.35 -9.98
CA GLN A 159 -1.54 -2.43 -9.51
C GLN A 159 -2.12 -1.48 -8.47
N ARG A 160 -1.28 -1.09 -7.53
CA ARG A 160 -1.60 -0.11 -6.49
C ARG A 160 -0.41 0.81 -6.29
N LEU A 161 -0.65 2.11 -6.16
CA LEU A 161 0.39 3.09 -5.88
C LEU A 161 1.20 2.71 -4.64
N LEU A 162 2.53 2.76 -4.72
CA LEU A 162 3.43 2.55 -3.58
C LEU A 162 3.39 3.71 -2.59
N ILE A 163 3.28 4.93 -3.11
CA ILE A 163 3.26 6.17 -2.35
C ILE A 163 1.98 6.93 -2.68
N ILE A 164 1.33 7.48 -1.65
CA ILE A 164 0.16 8.32 -1.81
C ILE A 164 0.41 9.69 -1.19
N LYS A 165 -0.01 10.74 -1.90
CA LYS A 165 0.08 12.11 -1.41
C LYS A 165 -1.28 12.55 -0.88
N PRO A 166 -1.39 12.97 0.40
CA PRO A 166 -2.64 13.48 0.93
C PRO A 166 -2.96 14.86 0.32
N MET A 167 -4.24 15.08 0.03
CA MET A 167 -4.75 16.38 -0.45
C MET A 167 -5.17 17.22 0.76
N ASN A 168 -5.15 18.55 0.61
CA ASN A 168 -5.59 19.50 1.65
C ASN A 168 -4.98 19.25 3.05
N LEU A 169 -3.75 18.70 3.10
CA LEU A 169 -3.06 18.38 4.35
C LEU A 169 -2.69 19.64 5.10
N SER A 170 -3.48 19.97 6.12
CA SER A 170 -3.33 21.13 6.99
C SER A 170 -3.36 20.71 8.45
N TYR A 171 -2.76 21.53 9.32
CA TYR A 171 -2.82 21.32 10.75
C TYR A 171 -2.90 22.65 11.50
N TYR A 172 -3.39 22.60 12.72
CA TYR A 172 -3.24 23.66 13.71
C TYR A 172 -2.97 23.05 15.08
N ILE A 173 -2.28 23.80 15.93
CA ILE A 173 -1.93 23.41 17.29
C ILE A 173 -2.86 24.15 18.25
N ASP A 174 -3.40 23.42 19.22
CA ASP A 174 -4.32 23.92 20.23
C ASP A 174 -3.91 23.33 21.59
N LEU A 175 -3.29 24.15 22.43
CA LEU A 175 -2.76 23.77 23.75
C LEU A 175 -1.88 22.51 23.72
N ASP A 176 -2.44 21.36 24.12
CA ASP A 176 -1.79 20.05 24.24
C ASP A 176 -2.09 19.12 23.05
N SER A 177 -2.66 19.67 21.98
CA SER A 177 -3.23 18.90 20.90
C SER A 177 -2.89 19.44 19.52
N ILE A 178 -2.81 18.53 18.54
CA ILE A 178 -2.73 18.88 17.12
C ILE A 178 -4.02 18.43 16.43
N CYS A 179 -4.57 19.32 15.62
CA CYS A 179 -5.69 19.02 14.75
C CYS A 179 -5.18 18.93 13.32
N ILE A 180 -5.29 17.77 12.71
CA ILE A 180 -4.81 17.48 11.35
C ILE A 180 -6.01 17.23 10.44
N LYS A 181 -6.07 17.93 9.29
CA LYS A 181 -7.10 17.77 8.25
C LYS A 181 -6.42 17.34 6.95
N PHE A 182 -7.05 16.43 6.22
CA PHE A 182 -6.57 15.93 4.94
C PHE A 182 -7.69 15.17 4.23
N ASP A 183 -7.55 15.05 2.92
CA ASP A 183 -8.33 14.17 2.07
C ASP A 183 -7.42 13.08 1.49
N LEU A 184 -7.96 11.87 1.40
CA LEU A 184 -7.28 10.73 0.82
C LEU A 184 -8.12 10.17 -0.33
N PRO A 185 -7.49 9.72 -1.42
CA PRO A 185 -8.21 9.04 -2.48
C PRO A 185 -8.77 7.70 -2.00
N SER A 186 -9.77 7.21 -2.72
CA SER A 186 -10.37 5.90 -2.47
C SER A 186 -9.31 4.80 -2.37
N GLY A 187 -9.41 4.01 -1.31
CA GLY A 187 -8.51 2.89 -1.07
C GLY A 187 -7.19 3.24 -0.38
N ALA A 188 -6.90 4.51 -0.07
CA ALA A 188 -5.87 4.89 0.89
C ALA A 188 -6.45 4.94 2.32
N TYR A 189 -5.58 4.79 3.34
CA TYR A 189 -6.02 4.67 4.73
C TYR A 189 -5.44 5.77 5.59
N ALA A 190 -6.33 6.42 6.36
CA ALA A 190 -5.93 7.39 7.38
C ALA A 190 -4.97 6.75 8.38
N THR A 191 -5.19 5.50 8.79
CA THR A 191 -4.32 4.78 9.73
C THR A 191 -2.87 4.67 9.23
N SER A 192 -2.66 4.49 7.93
CA SER A 192 -1.32 4.46 7.34
C SER A 192 -0.65 5.84 7.39
N LEU A 193 -1.39 6.92 7.09
CA LEU A 193 -0.90 8.30 7.27
C LEU A 193 -0.54 8.57 8.73
N MET A 194 -1.45 8.22 9.65
CA MET A 194 -1.23 8.46 11.08
C MET A 194 0.00 7.72 11.60
N ARG A 195 0.22 6.47 11.18
CA ARG A 195 1.43 5.73 11.52
C ARG A 195 2.69 6.48 11.11
N GLU A 196 2.72 7.05 9.90
CA GLU A 196 3.90 7.78 9.42
C GLU A 196 4.15 9.08 10.17
N LEU A 197 3.08 9.76 10.62
CA LEU A 197 3.20 10.99 11.40
C LEU A 197 3.61 10.77 12.86
N PHE A 198 3.29 9.61 13.44
CA PHE A 198 3.43 9.36 14.88
C PHE A 198 4.32 8.17 15.25
N LYS A 199 4.87 7.42 14.27
CA LYS A 199 5.87 6.39 14.57
C LYS A 199 7.08 7.01 15.25
N GLU A 200 7.60 6.36 16.28
CA GLU A 200 8.92 6.71 16.83
C GLU A 200 10.02 6.31 15.83
N ILE A 201 11.12 7.05 15.82
CA ILE A 201 12.28 6.79 14.95
C ILE A 201 13.15 5.70 15.57
#